data_AF-A0A0U2YZZ1-F1
#
_entry.id   AF-A0A0U2YZZ1-F1
#
_cell.length_a   1.000
_cell.length_b   1.000
_cell.length_c   1.000
_cell.angle_alpha   90.00
_cell.angle_beta   90.00
_cell.angle_gamma   90.00
#
_symmetry.space_group_name_H-M   'P 1'
#
loop_
_entity.id
_entity.type
_entity.pdbx_description
1 polymer ?
#
loop_
_entity_poly.entity_id
_entity_poly.type
_entity_poly.pdbx_seq_one_letter_code
_entity_poly.pdbx_strand_id
1 'polypeptide(L)'
;MMAEALSVQEGVPLRSWWGRLTGADPLSAESRPWVRGAEGELWVGELLDRLGPEWTVLHSVPVGAGASDIDHVLVGPAGVFTLNTKHHAGQDVWLGEHLLMVAGQRTHHLRHARHEAARAAKRLGAAVGEPVHVTPVIVLVAPKELTVRQRPADVQVLTDQRLLRWLRRRRAVLTADQVARLEVAAVRPETWHDAPGPAEDPVTLRERFTALQESVRAARLRRALWRFGGPAAAVLFFGSEPVRAVLSGL
;
A
#
# COMPACT_ATOMS: atom_id res chain seq x y z
N MET A 1 -7.44 -1.78 2.12
CA MET A 1 -6.68 -2.82 1.36
C MET A 1 -6.21 -4.03 2.16
N MET A 2 -5.75 -3.90 3.41
CA MET A 2 -5.38 -5.08 4.22
C MET A 2 -6.58 -6.01 4.51
N ALA A 3 -7.74 -5.44 4.84
CA ALA A 3 -8.97 -6.19 5.09
C ALA A 3 -9.44 -6.97 3.86
N GLU A 4 -9.39 -6.34 2.69
CA GLU A 4 -9.74 -6.95 1.41
C GLU A 4 -8.75 -8.06 1.03
N ALA A 5 -7.45 -7.85 1.28
CA ALA A 5 -6.45 -8.88 1.06
C ALA A 5 -6.71 -10.13 1.91
N LEU A 6 -7.09 -9.94 3.18
CA LEU A 6 -7.41 -11.05 4.09
C LEU A 6 -8.75 -11.71 3.73
N SER A 7 -9.79 -10.92 3.43
CA SER A 7 -11.11 -11.42 3.04
C SER A 7 -11.05 -12.29 1.77
N VAL A 8 -10.35 -11.85 0.73
CA VAL A 8 -10.14 -12.65 -0.49
C VAL A 8 -9.31 -13.90 -0.20
N GLN A 9 -8.40 -13.84 0.76
CA GLN A 9 -7.54 -14.96 1.13
C GLN A 9 -8.24 -16.02 1.99
N GLU A 10 -9.26 -15.67 2.77
CA GLU A 10 -10.03 -16.61 3.61
C GLU A 10 -10.71 -17.73 2.79
N GLY A 11 -11.11 -17.42 1.55
CA GLY A 11 -11.70 -18.40 0.63
C GLY A 11 -10.69 -19.38 0.00
N VAL A 12 -9.39 -19.22 0.26
CA VAL A 12 -8.34 -20.03 -0.39
C VAL A 12 -8.09 -21.31 0.40
N PRO A 13 -8.18 -22.51 -0.22
CA PRO A 13 -7.90 -23.77 0.45
C PRO A 13 -6.51 -23.81 1.08
N LEU A 14 -6.40 -24.41 2.28
CA LEU A 14 -5.13 -24.59 2.95
C LEU A 14 -4.17 -25.42 2.09
N ARG A 15 -2.91 -24.97 2.00
CA ARG A 15 -1.85 -25.72 1.32
C ARG A 15 -1.67 -27.09 1.98
N SER A 16 -1.57 -28.13 1.16
CA SER A 16 -1.19 -29.47 1.60
C SER A 16 0.17 -29.45 2.30
N TRP A 17 0.45 -30.49 3.09
CA TRP A 17 1.75 -30.64 3.75
C TRP A 17 2.91 -30.56 2.75
N TRP A 18 2.83 -31.28 1.63
CA TRP A 18 3.79 -31.23 0.52
C TRP A 18 3.91 -29.84 -0.10
N GLY A 19 2.79 -29.13 -0.27
CA GLY A 19 2.78 -27.76 -0.76
C GLY A 19 3.53 -26.81 0.17
N ARG A 20 3.38 -26.97 1.50
CA ARG A 20 4.14 -26.15 2.47
C ARG A 20 5.64 -26.44 2.39
N LEU A 21 6.01 -27.71 2.31
CA LEU A 21 7.41 -28.16 2.26
C LEU A 21 8.14 -27.68 1.00
N THR A 22 7.51 -27.81 -0.16
CA THR A 22 8.06 -27.37 -1.46
C THR A 22 8.00 -25.85 -1.65
N GLY A 23 7.34 -25.15 -0.73
CA GLY A 23 7.21 -23.69 -0.77
C GLY A 23 6.13 -23.20 -1.71
N ALA A 24 5.09 -23.98 -2.04
CA ALA A 24 3.92 -23.53 -2.78
C ALA A 24 3.41 -22.18 -2.24
N ASP A 25 3.17 -21.24 -3.16
CA ASP A 25 2.79 -19.87 -2.82
C ASP A 25 1.42 -19.87 -2.12
N PRO A 26 1.30 -19.26 -0.93
CA PRO A 26 0.02 -19.21 -0.23
C PRO A 26 -1.00 -18.28 -0.91
N LEU A 27 -0.58 -17.35 -1.77
CA LEU A 27 -1.50 -16.38 -2.38
C LEU A 27 -2.17 -16.93 -3.64
N SER A 28 -3.48 -16.76 -3.72
CA SER A 28 -4.25 -16.99 -4.94
C SER A 28 -3.94 -15.92 -6.00
N ALA A 29 -4.33 -16.18 -7.25
CA ALA A 29 -4.22 -15.15 -8.30
C ALA A 29 -5.03 -13.89 -7.95
N GLU A 30 -6.15 -14.06 -7.23
CA GLU A 30 -7.07 -13.00 -6.83
C GLU A 30 -6.58 -12.21 -5.61
N SER A 31 -5.92 -12.84 -4.62
CA SER A 31 -5.43 -12.13 -3.42
C SER A 31 -4.12 -11.38 -3.66
N ARG A 32 -3.32 -11.78 -4.67
CA ARG A 32 -2.02 -11.15 -4.97
C ARG A 32 -2.06 -9.65 -5.19
N PRO A 33 -2.97 -9.08 -6.01
CA PRO A 33 -3.04 -7.64 -6.21
C PRO A 33 -3.36 -6.90 -4.90
N TRP A 34 -4.25 -7.44 -4.08
CA TRP A 34 -4.61 -6.87 -2.78
C TRP A 34 -3.46 -6.88 -1.78
N VAL A 35 -2.76 -8.03 -1.65
CA VAL A 35 -1.57 -8.13 -0.78
C VAL A 35 -0.47 -7.18 -1.24
N ARG A 36 -0.22 -7.09 -2.56
CA ARG A 36 0.75 -6.14 -3.12
C ARG A 36 0.34 -4.70 -2.83
N GLY A 37 -0.94 -4.39 -2.97
CA GLY A 37 -1.52 -3.10 -2.66
C GLY A 37 -1.27 -2.70 -1.21
N ALA A 38 -1.68 -3.56 -0.28
CA ALA A 38 -1.45 -3.40 1.14
C ALA A 38 0.06 -3.24 1.45
N GLU A 39 0.93 -4.09 0.91
CA GLU A 39 2.39 -3.93 1.05
C GLU A 39 2.89 -2.53 0.67
N GLY A 40 2.35 -1.96 -0.41
CA GLY A 40 2.69 -0.60 -0.82
C GLY A 40 2.23 0.43 0.20
N GLU A 41 0.97 0.36 0.63
CA GLU A 41 0.42 1.31 1.61
C GLU A 41 1.17 1.28 2.93
N LEU A 42 1.59 0.10 3.37
CA LEU A 42 2.40 -0.06 4.58
C LEU A 42 3.77 0.56 4.45
N TRP A 43 4.44 0.30 3.34
CA TRP A 43 5.73 0.92 3.04
C TRP A 43 5.63 2.45 3.02
N VAL A 44 4.58 3.00 2.40
CA VAL A 44 4.36 4.44 2.39
C VAL A 44 4.02 4.95 3.80
N GLY A 45 3.21 4.24 4.57
CA GLY A 45 2.94 4.56 5.98
C GLY A 45 4.23 4.69 6.80
N GLU A 46 5.09 3.67 6.75
CA GLU A 46 6.40 3.68 7.43
C GLU A 46 7.31 4.83 6.99
N LEU A 47 7.24 5.24 5.71
CA LEU A 47 7.93 6.44 5.26
C LEU A 47 7.35 7.69 5.93
N LEU A 48 6.04 7.83 5.94
CA LEU A 48 5.32 8.99 6.49
C LEU A 48 5.51 9.14 7.99
N ASP A 49 5.66 8.05 8.75
CA ASP A 49 5.97 8.05 10.19
C ASP A 49 7.29 8.77 10.53
N ARG A 50 8.15 8.99 9.52
CA ARG A 50 9.40 9.74 9.66
C ARG A 50 9.24 11.23 9.44
N LEU A 51 8.03 11.73 9.16
CA LEU A 51 7.77 13.16 9.15
C LEU A 51 7.88 13.73 10.56
N GLY A 52 8.14 15.03 10.67
CA GLY A 52 8.24 15.69 11.97
C GLY A 52 6.87 15.91 12.61
N PRO A 53 6.84 16.37 13.88
CA PRO A 53 5.61 16.58 14.64
C PRO A 53 4.70 17.67 14.05
N GLU A 54 5.18 18.45 13.07
CA GLU A 54 4.37 19.41 12.34
C GLU A 54 3.38 18.77 11.35
N TRP A 55 3.46 17.46 11.12
CA TRP A 55 2.59 16.71 10.23
C TRP A 55 1.66 15.77 11.01
N THR A 56 0.36 15.89 10.76
CA THR A 56 -0.63 14.87 11.10
C THR A 56 -0.78 13.94 9.91
N VAL A 57 -0.63 12.64 10.13
CA VAL A 57 -0.83 11.60 9.11
C VAL A 57 -1.98 10.71 9.56
N LEU A 58 -2.99 10.59 8.69
CA LEU A 58 -4.11 9.67 8.88
C LEU A 58 -4.01 8.57 7.84
N HIS A 59 -4.15 7.33 8.28
CA HIS A 59 -4.07 6.14 7.43
C HIS A 59 -5.45 5.52 7.25
N SER A 60 -5.71 4.93 6.09
CA SER A 60 -6.95 4.20 5.78
C SER A 60 -8.20 5.01 6.14
N VAL A 61 -8.29 6.23 5.62
CA VAL A 61 -9.36 7.17 5.98
C VAL A 61 -10.64 6.80 5.23
N PRO A 62 -11.71 6.35 5.91
CA PRO A 62 -12.94 5.95 5.24
C PRO A 62 -13.72 7.16 4.77
N VAL A 63 -14.14 7.22 3.49
CA VAL A 63 -14.81 8.42 2.97
C VAL A 63 -16.19 8.13 2.39
N GLY A 64 -17.17 8.92 2.81
CA GLY A 64 -18.56 8.79 2.32
C GLY A 64 -19.33 7.72 3.08
N ALA A 65 -20.12 6.92 2.36
CA ALA A 65 -20.89 5.80 2.93
C ALA A 65 -20.03 4.52 3.14
N GLY A 66 -18.71 4.65 3.28
CA GLY A 66 -17.79 3.52 3.47
C GLY A 66 -17.46 2.71 2.21
N ALA A 67 -17.77 3.22 1.01
CA ALA A 67 -17.53 2.50 -0.24
C ALA A 67 -16.08 2.58 -0.76
N SER A 68 -15.22 3.41 -0.14
CA SER A 68 -13.81 3.53 -0.48
C SER A 68 -13.03 4.26 0.60
N ASP A 69 -11.79 3.84 0.80
CA ASP A 69 -10.86 4.50 1.71
C ASP A 69 -9.83 5.33 0.93
N ILE A 70 -9.32 6.38 1.57
CA ILE A 70 -8.14 7.10 1.11
C ILE A 70 -6.94 6.53 1.87
N ASP A 71 -5.93 6.03 1.15
CA ASP A 71 -4.78 5.36 1.77
C ASP A 71 -4.12 6.22 2.85
N HIS A 72 -3.82 7.49 2.52
CA HIS A 72 -3.30 8.45 3.50
C HIS A 72 -3.81 9.87 3.28
N VAL A 73 -4.14 10.56 4.37
CA VAL A 73 -4.39 12.00 4.40
C VAL A 73 -3.33 12.66 5.28
N LEU A 74 -2.69 13.72 4.77
CA LEU A 74 -1.69 14.48 5.50
C LEU A 74 -2.19 15.90 5.71
N VAL A 75 -2.01 16.42 6.92
CA VAL A 75 -2.20 17.83 7.27
C VAL A 75 -0.88 18.35 7.81
N GLY A 76 -0.38 19.46 7.27
CA GLY A 76 0.85 20.09 7.77
C GLY A 76 1.06 21.49 7.21
N PRO A 77 2.20 22.14 7.50
CA PRO A 77 2.43 23.55 7.15
C PRO A 77 2.31 23.83 5.64
N ALA A 78 2.60 22.82 4.82
CA ALA A 78 2.57 22.93 3.36
C ALA A 78 1.17 22.75 2.74
N GLY A 79 0.13 22.48 3.54
CA GLY A 79 -1.23 22.23 3.07
C GLY A 79 -1.75 20.85 3.46
N VAL A 80 -2.85 20.46 2.81
CA VAL A 80 -3.48 19.14 2.96
C VAL A 80 -3.21 18.30 1.71
N PHE A 81 -2.90 17.02 1.89
CA PHE A 81 -2.59 16.09 0.80
C PHE A 81 -3.36 14.79 0.96
N THR A 82 -3.85 14.23 -0.14
CA THR A 82 -4.24 12.81 -0.21
C THR A 82 -3.18 12.05 -0.96
N LEU A 83 -2.72 10.93 -0.41
CA LEU A 83 -1.75 10.06 -1.06
C LEU A 83 -2.46 8.78 -1.46
N ASN A 84 -2.34 8.45 -2.74
CA ASN A 84 -2.78 7.18 -3.30
C ASN A 84 -1.54 6.35 -3.65
N THR A 85 -1.43 5.17 -3.05
CA THR A 85 -0.26 4.31 -3.16
C THR A 85 -0.44 3.31 -4.30
N LYS A 86 0.61 3.16 -5.11
CA LYS A 86 0.61 2.30 -6.29
C LYS A 86 1.89 1.48 -6.34
N HIS A 87 1.77 0.24 -5.88
CA HIS A 87 2.89 -0.70 -5.81
C HIS A 87 3.11 -1.41 -7.15
N HIS A 88 4.05 -0.88 -7.93
CA HIS A 88 4.39 -1.34 -9.28
C HIS A 88 5.79 -1.97 -9.34
N ALA A 89 6.11 -2.79 -8.32
CA ALA A 89 7.39 -3.49 -8.21
C ALA A 89 7.79 -4.18 -9.51
N GLY A 90 8.90 -3.73 -10.11
CA GLY A 90 9.48 -4.32 -11.32
C GLY A 90 8.78 -3.95 -12.64
N GLN A 91 7.80 -3.04 -12.61
CA GLN A 91 7.06 -2.62 -13.79
C GLN A 91 7.52 -1.25 -14.29
N ASP A 92 7.54 -1.08 -15.62
CA ASP A 92 7.81 0.21 -16.25
C ASP A 92 6.55 1.08 -16.17
N VAL A 93 6.72 2.33 -15.74
CA VAL A 93 5.66 3.33 -15.60
C VAL A 93 5.92 4.49 -16.55
N TRP A 94 4.90 4.90 -17.30
CA TRP A 94 4.95 6.06 -18.17
C TRP A 94 3.94 7.11 -17.70
N LEU A 95 4.39 8.36 -17.60
CA LEU A 95 3.58 9.49 -17.17
C LEU A 95 3.53 10.57 -18.25
N GLY A 96 2.31 10.87 -18.70
CA GLY A 96 1.97 12.07 -19.46
C GLY A 96 1.02 12.98 -18.68
N GLU A 97 0.59 14.06 -19.32
CA GLU A 97 -0.25 15.08 -18.69
C GLU A 97 -1.60 14.56 -18.19
N HIS A 98 -2.24 13.70 -19.00
CA HIS A 98 -3.59 13.18 -18.70
C HIS A 98 -3.64 11.66 -18.53
N LEU A 99 -2.51 10.98 -18.71
CA LEU A 99 -2.44 9.53 -18.75
C LEU A 99 -1.24 9.01 -17.95
N LEU A 100 -1.51 8.00 -17.13
CA LEU A 100 -0.50 7.18 -16.48
C LEU A 100 -0.66 5.75 -16.99
N MET A 101 0.42 5.18 -17.51
CA MET A 101 0.47 3.80 -17.99
C MET A 101 1.40 2.95 -17.12
N VAL A 102 1.03 1.69 -16.92
CA VAL A 102 1.80 0.70 -16.15
C VAL A 102 1.94 -0.55 -17.01
N ALA A 103 3.17 -1.00 -17.24
CA ALA A 103 3.45 -2.17 -18.08
C ALA A 103 2.74 -2.09 -19.47
N GLY A 104 2.75 -0.89 -20.07
CA GLY A 104 2.11 -0.63 -21.37
C GLY A 104 0.58 -0.47 -21.34
N GLN A 105 -0.08 -0.60 -20.18
CA GLN A 105 -1.54 -0.49 -20.06
C GLN A 105 -1.98 0.85 -19.48
N ARG A 106 -3.05 1.43 -20.04
CA ARG A 106 -3.65 2.68 -19.56
C ARG A 106 -4.32 2.47 -18.19
N THR A 107 -4.13 3.42 -17.27
CA THR A 107 -4.72 3.36 -15.94
C THR A 107 -5.68 4.53 -15.68
N HIS A 108 -6.49 4.41 -14.63
CA HIS A 108 -7.35 5.48 -14.13
C HIS A 108 -6.78 6.23 -12.91
N HIS A 109 -5.50 6.02 -12.59
CA HIS A 109 -4.92 6.51 -11.33
C HIS A 109 -5.01 8.02 -11.15
N LEU A 110 -4.74 8.80 -12.20
CA LEU A 110 -4.88 10.27 -12.15
C LEU A 110 -6.32 10.71 -11.86
N ARG A 111 -7.31 10.06 -12.47
CA ARG A 111 -8.73 10.36 -12.23
C ARG A 111 -9.12 10.01 -10.79
N HIS A 112 -8.71 8.85 -10.30
CA HIS A 112 -9.04 8.40 -8.94
C HIS A 112 -8.43 9.32 -7.88
N ALA A 113 -7.15 9.69 -8.02
CA ALA A 113 -6.48 10.61 -7.11
C ALA A 113 -7.19 11.97 -7.04
N ARG A 114 -7.64 12.52 -8.19
CA ARG A 114 -8.44 13.77 -8.23
C ARG A 114 -9.75 13.64 -7.45
N HIS A 115 -10.49 12.54 -7.65
CA HIS A 115 -11.74 12.32 -6.95
C HIS A 115 -11.54 12.13 -5.44
N GLU A 116 -10.47 11.45 -5.02
CA GLU A 116 -10.11 11.32 -3.60
C GLU A 116 -9.82 12.68 -2.97
N ALA A 117 -8.96 13.50 -3.59
CA ALA A 117 -8.67 14.84 -3.11
C ALA A 117 -9.92 15.72 -3.06
N ALA A 118 -10.77 15.69 -4.08
CA ALA A 118 -12.01 16.45 -4.11
C ALA A 118 -12.98 16.04 -2.99
N ARG A 119 -13.08 14.74 -2.69
CA ARG A 119 -13.90 14.24 -1.58
C ARG A 119 -13.34 14.68 -0.23
N ALA A 120 -12.03 14.58 -0.04
CA ALA A 120 -11.37 15.04 1.18
C ALA A 120 -11.53 16.54 1.39
N ALA A 121 -11.36 17.34 0.33
CA ALA A 121 -11.59 18.78 0.34
C ALA A 121 -13.01 19.14 0.78
N LYS A 122 -14.01 18.44 0.23
CA LYS A 122 -15.42 18.65 0.60
C LYS A 122 -15.68 18.33 2.07
N ARG A 123 -15.18 17.20 2.57
CA ARG A 123 -15.39 16.74 3.95
C ARG A 123 -14.70 17.66 4.96
N LEU A 124 -13.41 17.97 4.75
CA LEU A 124 -12.67 18.89 5.61
C LEU A 124 -13.25 20.31 5.56
N GLY A 125 -13.62 20.80 4.37
CA GLY A 125 -14.20 22.12 4.23
C GLY A 125 -15.54 22.27 4.95
N ALA A 126 -16.39 21.24 4.92
CA ALA A 126 -17.62 21.21 5.70
C ALA A 126 -17.35 21.21 7.22
N ALA A 127 -16.34 20.47 7.67
CA ALA A 127 -16.00 20.36 9.09
C ALA A 127 -15.36 21.64 9.67
N VAL A 128 -14.53 22.33 8.89
CA VAL A 128 -13.86 23.58 9.33
C VAL A 128 -14.72 24.83 9.04
N GLY A 129 -15.67 24.75 8.10
CA GLY A 129 -16.54 25.86 7.72
C GLY A 129 -15.95 26.81 6.67
N GLU A 130 -14.84 26.44 6.03
CA GLU A 130 -14.18 27.22 4.97
C GLU A 130 -13.66 26.30 3.85
N PRO A 131 -13.49 26.79 2.60
CA PRO A 131 -12.95 25.97 1.52
C PRO A 131 -11.53 25.46 1.81
N VAL A 132 -11.33 24.14 1.75
CA VAL A 132 -10.02 23.50 1.94
C VAL A 132 -9.49 23.00 0.61
N HIS A 133 -8.29 23.42 0.23
CA HIS A 133 -7.59 22.84 -0.92
C HIS A 133 -6.82 21.60 -0.49
N VAL A 134 -7.03 20.49 -1.23
CA VAL A 134 -6.34 19.23 -1.01
C VAL A 134 -5.58 18.85 -2.27
N THR A 135 -4.26 18.67 -2.15
CA THR A 135 -3.40 18.29 -3.27
C THR A 135 -3.37 16.77 -3.43
N PRO A 136 -3.81 16.21 -4.58
CA PRO A 136 -3.69 14.78 -4.83
C PRO A 136 -2.24 14.39 -5.16
N VAL A 137 -1.77 13.33 -4.52
CA VAL A 137 -0.45 12.75 -4.71
C VAL A 137 -0.58 11.26 -5.02
N ILE A 138 0.06 10.81 -6.09
CA ILE A 138 0.25 9.39 -6.39
C ILE A 138 1.68 9.01 -6.01
N VAL A 139 1.81 8.00 -5.17
CA VAL A 139 3.12 7.45 -4.75
C VAL A 139 3.33 6.11 -5.43
N LEU A 140 4.29 6.07 -6.36
CA LEU A 140 4.73 4.87 -7.04
C LEU A 140 5.78 4.15 -6.19
N VAL A 141 5.44 2.95 -5.72
CA VAL A 141 6.33 2.10 -4.91
C VAL A 141 7.06 1.11 -5.81
N ALA A 142 8.38 1.14 -5.73
CA ALA A 142 9.31 0.25 -6.44
C ALA A 142 9.12 0.12 -7.98
N PRO A 143 8.75 1.16 -8.75
CA PRO A 143 8.71 1.04 -10.21
C PRO A 143 10.10 0.66 -10.74
N LYS A 144 10.17 -0.17 -11.78
CA LYS A 144 11.44 -0.48 -12.44
C LYS A 144 12.02 0.76 -13.10
N GLU A 145 11.17 1.49 -13.80
CA GLU A 145 11.50 2.75 -14.45
C GLU A 145 10.28 3.67 -14.43
N LEU A 146 10.51 4.97 -14.29
CA LEU A 146 9.48 6.01 -14.45
C LEU A 146 9.88 6.95 -15.59
N THR A 147 9.27 6.76 -16.76
CA THR A 147 9.40 7.68 -17.89
C THR A 147 8.41 8.84 -17.72
N VAL A 148 8.90 10.06 -17.51
CA VAL A 148 8.06 11.26 -17.44
C VAL A 148 8.17 12.04 -18.75
N ARG A 149 7.09 12.06 -19.52
CA ARG A 149 6.99 12.92 -20.72
C ARG A 149 6.46 14.30 -20.37
N GLN A 150 5.41 14.35 -19.57
CA GLN A 150 4.81 15.59 -19.09
C GLN A 150 4.13 15.32 -17.76
N ARG A 151 4.22 16.28 -16.83
CA ARG A 151 3.57 16.15 -15.53
C ARG A 151 2.16 16.76 -15.59
N PRO A 152 1.14 16.11 -14.98
CA PRO A 152 -0.13 16.76 -14.73
C PRO A 152 0.06 18.01 -13.88
N ALA A 153 -0.71 19.07 -14.17
CA ALA A 153 -0.63 20.32 -13.40
C ALA A 153 -1.23 20.19 -11.99
N ASP A 154 -2.21 19.30 -11.84
CA ASP A 154 -3.10 19.22 -10.68
C ASP A 154 -2.88 17.96 -9.82
N VAL A 155 -2.07 17.00 -10.28
CA VAL A 155 -1.74 15.77 -9.56
C VAL A 155 -0.23 15.60 -9.47
N GLN A 156 0.28 15.44 -8.25
CA GLN A 156 1.69 15.16 -8.02
C GLN A 156 1.94 13.65 -8.15
N VAL A 157 2.87 13.26 -9.02
CA VAL A 157 3.26 11.85 -9.17
C VAL A 157 4.71 11.70 -8.74
N LEU A 158 4.93 10.94 -7.68
CA LEU A 158 6.22 10.79 -7.02
C LEU A 158 6.57 9.30 -6.88
N THR A 159 7.86 9.01 -6.78
CA THR A 159 8.31 7.70 -6.27
C THR A 159 8.42 7.76 -4.75
N ASP A 160 8.26 6.62 -4.11
CA ASP A 160 8.52 6.41 -2.68
C ASP A 160 9.85 7.03 -2.20
N GLN A 161 10.93 6.85 -2.96
CA GLN A 161 12.26 7.42 -2.66
C GLN A 161 12.29 8.96 -2.63
N ARG A 162 11.39 9.62 -3.37
CA ARG A 162 11.33 11.09 -3.47
C ARG A 162 10.30 11.70 -2.53
N LEU A 163 9.35 10.92 -2.02
CA LEU A 163 8.20 11.39 -1.26
C LEU A 163 8.59 12.29 -0.07
N LEU A 164 9.39 11.77 0.86
CA LEU A 164 9.72 12.51 2.09
C LEU A 164 10.56 13.76 1.81
N ARG A 165 11.52 13.67 0.89
CA ARG A 165 12.31 14.84 0.48
C ARG A 165 11.41 15.89 -0.15
N TRP A 166 10.44 15.47 -0.95
CA TRP A 166 9.50 16.39 -1.60
C TRP A 166 8.62 17.09 -0.56
N LEU A 167 8.01 16.36 0.37
CA LEU A 167 7.18 16.92 1.46
C LEU A 167 7.96 17.91 2.33
N ARG A 168 9.16 17.53 2.81
CA ARG A 168 10.00 18.37 3.67
C ARG A 168 10.51 19.66 3.00
N ARG A 169 10.58 19.70 1.67
CA ARG A 169 11.02 20.89 0.91
C ARG A 169 9.87 21.81 0.52
N ARG A 170 8.63 21.47 0.84
CA ARG A 170 7.49 22.33 0.54
C ARG A 170 7.56 23.59 1.41
N ARG A 171 7.24 24.73 0.80
CA ARG A 171 7.08 25.99 1.53
C ARG A 171 5.84 25.90 2.41
N ALA A 172 5.93 26.42 3.63
CA ALA A 172 4.75 26.62 4.47
C ALA A 172 3.79 27.61 3.80
N VAL A 173 2.52 27.22 3.69
CA VAL A 173 1.43 28.03 3.14
C VAL A 173 0.27 28.18 4.12
N LEU A 174 0.26 27.38 5.18
CA LEU A 174 -0.69 27.47 6.28
C LEU A 174 0.00 28.02 7.54
N THR A 175 -0.73 28.82 8.32
CA THR A 175 -0.31 29.23 9.67
C THR A 175 -0.47 28.07 10.66
N ALA A 176 0.19 28.15 11.82
CA ALA A 176 0.04 27.15 12.88
C ALA A 176 -1.43 26.97 13.30
N ASP A 177 -2.19 28.07 13.43
CA ASP A 177 -3.61 28.03 13.76
C ASP A 177 -4.45 27.33 12.68
N GLN A 178 -4.14 27.55 11.40
CA GLN A 178 -4.83 26.86 10.30
C GLN A 178 -4.54 25.36 10.31
N VAL A 179 -3.29 24.97 10.55
CA VAL A 179 -2.89 23.56 10.69
C VAL A 179 -3.63 22.92 11.87
N ALA A 180 -3.65 23.56 13.03
CA ALA A 180 -4.34 23.04 14.22
C ALA A 180 -5.85 22.86 14.01
N ARG A 181 -6.53 23.80 13.34
CA ARG A 181 -7.95 23.64 12.99
C ARG A 181 -8.19 22.47 12.05
N LEU A 182 -7.36 22.31 11.03
CA LEU A 182 -7.47 21.22 10.07
C LEU A 182 -7.17 19.87 10.72
N GLU A 183 -6.18 19.81 11.59
CA GLU A 183 -5.84 18.62 12.38
C GLU A 183 -7.03 18.19 13.24
N VAL A 184 -7.58 19.10 14.06
CA VAL A 184 -8.73 18.82 14.94
C VAL A 184 -9.94 18.33 14.14
N ALA A 185 -10.17 18.87 12.95
CA ALA A 185 -11.21 18.38 12.06
C ALA A 185 -10.87 17.01 11.47
N ALA A 186 -9.63 16.81 10.98
CA ALA A 186 -9.22 15.60 10.29
C ALA A 186 -9.23 14.37 11.20
N VAL A 187 -8.84 14.49 12.48
CA VAL A 187 -8.76 13.32 13.39
C VAL A 187 -10.13 12.79 13.84
N ARG A 188 -11.22 13.54 13.59
CA ARG A 188 -12.58 13.11 13.94
C ARG A 188 -13.12 12.14 12.88
N PRO A 189 -13.50 10.91 13.23
CA PRO A 189 -14.09 9.96 12.28
C PRO A 189 -15.32 10.54 11.56
N GLU A 190 -16.14 11.32 12.26
CA GLU A 190 -17.38 11.93 11.75
C GLU A 190 -17.13 12.96 10.65
N THR A 191 -15.91 13.49 10.54
CA THR A 191 -15.53 14.36 9.42
C THR A 191 -15.61 13.59 8.10
N TRP A 192 -15.32 12.30 8.09
CA TRP A 192 -15.10 11.54 6.87
C TRP A 192 -16.32 10.70 6.44
N HIS A 193 -17.10 10.23 7.41
CA HIS A 193 -18.30 9.44 7.19
C HIS A 193 -19.50 9.95 7.98
N ASP A 194 -20.70 9.57 7.53
CA ASP A 194 -21.96 9.90 8.22
C ASP A 194 -22.41 8.77 9.17
N ALA A 195 -21.85 7.57 9.03
CA ALA A 195 -22.10 6.42 9.91
C ALA A 195 -20.92 5.42 9.85
N PRO A 196 -20.12 5.25 10.93
CA PRO A 196 -19.13 4.19 11.00
C PRO A 196 -19.81 2.82 10.97
N GLY A 197 -19.40 1.94 10.05
CA GLY A 197 -19.51 0.51 10.31
C GLY A 197 -18.56 0.13 11.47
N PRO A 198 -18.77 -1.02 12.15
CA PRO A 198 -17.81 -1.49 13.13
C PRO A 198 -16.46 -1.68 12.43
N ALA A 199 -15.48 -0.85 12.77
CA ALA A 199 -14.12 -1.04 12.29
C ALA A 199 -13.62 -2.37 12.85
N GLU A 200 -13.14 -3.26 11.98
CA GLU A 200 -12.31 -4.38 12.45
C GLU A 200 -11.14 -3.80 13.25
N ASP A 201 -10.77 -4.44 14.35
CA ASP A 201 -9.65 -4.00 15.19
C ASP A 201 -8.37 -3.88 14.33
N PRO A 202 -7.80 -2.65 14.16
CA PRO A 202 -6.63 -2.43 13.33
C PRO A 202 -5.41 -3.25 13.77
N VAL A 203 -5.29 -3.55 15.07
CA VAL A 203 -4.21 -4.37 15.62
C VAL A 203 -4.36 -5.81 15.14
N THR A 204 -5.53 -6.40 15.35
CA THR A 204 -5.85 -7.75 14.84
C THR A 204 -5.65 -7.85 13.32
N LEU A 205 -6.12 -6.85 12.56
CA LEU A 205 -5.97 -6.82 11.10
C LEU A 205 -4.49 -6.83 10.67
N ARG A 206 -3.69 -6.01 11.35
CA ARG A 206 -2.24 -5.90 11.15
C ARG A 206 -1.55 -7.23 11.44
N GLU A 207 -1.84 -7.86 12.56
CA GLU A 207 -1.25 -9.14 12.98
C GLU A 207 -1.55 -10.25 11.96
N ARG A 208 -2.82 -10.39 11.56
CA ARG A 208 -3.26 -11.37 10.55
C ARG A 208 -2.55 -11.14 9.21
N PHE A 209 -2.44 -9.89 8.77
CA PHE A 209 -1.75 -9.56 7.52
C PHE A 209 -0.24 -9.87 7.63
N THR A 210 0.37 -9.60 8.77
CA THR A 210 1.80 -9.87 9.02
C THR A 210 2.09 -11.37 8.96
N ALA A 211 1.26 -12.19 9.60
CA ALA A 211 1.35 -13.65 9.54
C ALA A 211 1.22 -14.17 8.09
N LEU A 212 0.33 -13.58 7.29
CA LEU A 212 0.22 -13.90 5.85
C LEU A 212 1.52 -13.56 5.11
N GLN A 213 2.11 -12.39 5.33
CA GLN A 213 3.36 -11.97 4.69
C GLN A 213 4.53 -12.88 5.07
N GLU A 214 4.66 -13.25 6.35
CA GLU A 214 5.68 -14.20 6.80
C GLU A 214 5.51 -15.56 6.10
N SER A 215 4.28 -16.02 5.95
CA SER A 215 3.98 -17.27 5.24
C SER A 215 4.39 -17.22 3.76
N VAL A 216 4.24 -16.06 3.11
CA VAL A 216 4.65 -15.79 1.72
C VAL A 216 6.17 -15.77 1.62
N ARG A 217 6.85 -15.02 2.50
CA ARG A 217 8.32 -14.93 2.54
C ARG A 217 8.94 -16.31 2.76
N ALA A 218 8.44 -17.07 3.73
CA ALA A 218 8.91 -18.42 4.01
C ALA A 218 8.70 -19.36 2.82
N ALA A 219 7.56 -19.24 2.11
CA ALA A 219 7.30 -20.01 0.90
C ALA A 219 8.28 -19.67 -0.25
N ARG A 220 8.59 -18.38 -0.45
CA ARG A 220 9.58 -17.92 -1.43
C ARG A 220 10.98 -18.44 -1.12
N LEU A 221 11.40 -18.37 0.16
CA LEU A 221 12.69 -18.89 0.60
C LEU A 221 12.80 -20.40 0.37
N ARG A 222 11.78 -21.19 0.76
CA ARG A 222 11.73 -22.62 0.47
C ARG A 222 11.81 -22.92 -1.02
N ARG A 223 11.07 -22.19 -1.85
CA ARG A 223 11.11 -22.36 -3.31
C ARG A 223 12.50 -22.08 -3.89
N ALA A 224 13.18 -21.06 -3.39
CA ALA A 224 14.55 -20.74 -3.78
C ALA A 224 15.52 -21.86 -3.35
N LEU A 225 15.39 -22.36 -2.12
CA LEU A 225 16.17 -23.50 -1.62
C LEU A 225 15.97 -24.74 -2.51
N TRP A 226 14.73 -25.06 -2.92
CA TRP A 226 14.51 -26.18 -3.85
C TRP A 226 15.06 -25.92 -5.25
N ARG A 227 14.99 -24.68 -5.74
CA ARG A 227 15.48 -24.29 -7.07
C ARG A 227 17.00 -24.27 -7.18
N PHE A 228 17.71 -23.97 -6.09
CA PHE A 228 19.18 -23.85 -6.06
C PHE A 228 19.89 -24.95 -5.27
N GLY A 229 19.18 -25.69 -4.40
CA GLY A 229 19.75 -26.69 -3.50
C GLY A 229 19.58 -28.15 -3.94
N GLY A 230 18.71 -28.46 -4.90
CA GLY A 230 18.56 -29.81 -5.46
C GLY A 230 18.44 -30.91 -4.37
N PRO A 231 19.01 -32.13 -4.58
CA PRO A 231 18.95 -33.24 -3.63
C PRO A 231 19.52 -32.93 -2.23
N ALA A 232 20.43 -31.97 -2.10
CA ALA A 232 21.02 -31.59 -0.81
C ALA A 232 19.99 -30.93 0.13
N ALA A 233 18.98 -30.24 -0.42
CA ALA A 233 17.85 -29.73 0.37
C ALA A 233 16.94 -30.86 0.89
N ALA A 234 16.85 -31.99 0.19
CA ALA A 234 16.09 -33.15 0.64
C ALA A 234 16.76 -33.84 1.83
N VAL A 235 18.09 -33.90 1.88
CA VAL A 235 18.85 -34.48 3.02
C VAL A 235 18.61 -33.71 4.31
N LEU A 236 18.49 -32.38 4.24
CA LEU A 236 18.21 -31.52 5.40
C LEU A 236 16.78 -31.67 5.95
N PHE A 237 15.81 -32.07 5.12
CA PHE A 237 14.40 -32.19 5.52
C PHE A 237 13.93 -33.62 5.78
N PHE A 238 14.56 -34.62 5.15
CA PHE A 238 14.18 -36.04 5.26
C PHE A 238 15.24 -36.92 5.95
N GLY A 239 16.38 -36.36 6.35
CA GLY A 239 17.55 -37.15 6.76
C GLY A 239 18.24 -37.82 5.58
N SER A 240 19.29 -38.61 5.84
CA SER A 240 20.10 -39.30 4.82
C SER A 240 19.43 -40.54 4.18
N GLU A 241 18.24 -40.92 4.64
CA GLU A 241 17.56 -42.16 4.24
C GLU A 241 17.15 -42.19 2.75
N PRO A 242 16.51 -41.16 2.15
CA PRO A 242 16.12 -41.22 0.73
C PRO A 242 17.30 -41.11 -0.24
N VAL A 243 18.47 -40.62 0.19
CA VAL A 243 19.67 -40.55 -0.66
C VAL A 243 20.39 -41.90 -0.75
N ARG A 244 20.31 -42.74 0.29
CA ARG A 244 20.85 -44.10 0.24
C ARG A 244 20.07 -45.00 -0.71
N ALA A 245 18.74 -44.87 -0.77
CA ALA A 245 17.90 -45.68 -1.65
C ALA A 245 18.16 -45.44 -3.16
N VAL A 246 18.60 -44.22 -3.54
CA VAL A 246 18.95 -43.89 -4.93
C VAL A 246 20.35 -44.41 -5.30
N LEU A 247 21.26 -44.52 -4.34
CA LEU A 247 22.63 -45.02 -4.56
C LEU A 247 22.76 -46.54 -4.43
N SER A 248 21.80 -47.24 -3.81
CA SER A 248 21.78 -48.70 -3.73
C SER A 248 20.99 -49.39 -4.87
N GLY A 249 20.51 -48.62 -5.85
CA GLY A 249 19.77 -49.11 -7.01
C GLY A 249 20.50 -48.95 -8.36
N LEU A 250 21.80 -48.64 -8.33
CA LEU A 250 22.73 -48.73 -9.46
C LEU A 250 23.71 -49.88 -9.21
#